data_AF-A0A094EE65-F1
#
_entry.id   AF-A0A094EE65-F1
#
_cell.length_a   1.000
_cell.length_b   1.000
_cell.length_c   1.000
_cell.angle_alpha   90.00
_cell.angle_beta   90.00
_cell.angle_gamma   90.00
#
_symmetry.space_group_name_H-M   'P 1'
#
loop_
_entity.id
_entity.type
_entity.pdbx_description
1 polymer ?
#
loop_
_entity_poly.entity_id
_entity_poly.type
_entity_poly.pdbx_seq_one_letter_code
_entity_poly.pdbx_strand_id
1 'polypeptide(L)'
;MVNNKKRILLKVLKFLLLVATDISFNVAAGAAAVAVGAYVNGSPLTQLALRAGMKAAATKSGSYAFIVLIRFANLNIAAYMLLIIVSSMFGLAVLVTAQVSDMVLGEVATPLLVAALVATLPLRGVVEVETYNFRPRLCSLFQGYLKMIVSYASSGFVFALVAHCMGMNICAFMAAAAAGAIYGAVSGISTTINFLYSVRLLRPPDENEDIV
;
A
#
# COMPACT_ATOMS: atom_id res chain seq x y z
N MET A 1 -7.88 -38.55 3.00
CA MET A 1 -7.53 -37.64 1.87
C MET A 1 -8.54 -36.51 1.61
N VAL A 2 -9.86 -36.74 1.66
CA VAL A 2 -10.91 -35.72 1.37
C VAL A 2 -10.81 -34.48 2.28
N ASN A 3 -10.40 -34.67 3.55
CA ASN A 3 -10.30 -33.59 4.53
C ASN A 3 -9.16 -32.59 4.22
N ASN A 4 -8.09 -33.05 3.55
CA ASN A 4 -6.94 -32.20 3.24
C ASN A 4 -7.20 -31.30 2.02
N LYS A 5 -7.88 -31.82 0.99
CA LYS A 5 -8.30 -31.03 -0.19
C LYS A 5 -9.28 -29.92 0.19
N LYS A 6 -10.28 -30.22 1.04
CA LYS A 6 -11.22 -29.20 1.56
C LYS A 6 -10.51 -28.11 2.37
N ARG A 7 -9.53 -28.49 3.20
CA ARG A 7 -8.73 -27.55 4.02
C ARG A 7 -7.86 -26.63 3.15
N ILE A 8 -7.23 -27.17 2.10
CA ILE A 8 -6.45 -26.38 1.13
C ILE A 8 -7.36 -25.41 0.36
N LEU A 9 -8.50 -25.90 -0.15
CA LEU A 9 -9.47 -25.08 -0.88
C LEU A 9 -9.96 -23.89 -0.03
N LEU A 10 -10.28 -24.14 1.24
CA LEU A 10 -10.73 -23.09 2.16
C LEU A 10 -9.62 -22.04 2.42
N LYS A 11 -8.36 -22.45 2.51
CA LYS A 11 -7.21 -21.54 2.66
C LYS A 11 -7.02 -20.67 1.43
N VAL A 12 -7.09 -21.26 0.23
CA VAL A 12 -6.99 -20.53 -1.04
C VAL A 12 -8.13 -19.54 -1.19
N LEU A 13 -9.38 -19.93 -0.87
CA LEU A 13 -10.53 -19.04 -0.95
C LEU A 13 -10.40 -17.85 0.01
N LYS A 14 -9.99 -18.10 1.26
CA LYS A 14 -9.73 -17.03 2.24
C LYS A 14 -8.63 -16.07 1.76
N PHE A 15 -7.56 -16.60 1.18
CA PHE A 15 -6.49 -15.80 0.60
C PHE A 15 -7.00 -14.91 -0.55
N LEU A 16 -7.74 -15.48 -1.50
CA LEU A 16 -8.30 -14.73 -2.63
C LEU A 16 -9.25 -13.62 -2.17
N LEU A 17 -10.06 -13.88 -1.14
CA LEU A 17 -10.98 -12.88 -0.57
C LEU A 17 -10.22 -11.72 0.10
N LEU A 18 -9.18 -12.02 0.86
CA LEU A 18 -8.32 -11.01 1.51
C LEU A 18 -7.60 -10.16 0.48
N VAL A 19 -7.03 -10.79 -0.56
CA VAL A 19 -6.37 -10.08 -1.68
C VAL A 19 -7.34 -9.19 -2.42
N ALA A 20 -8.53 -9.69 -2.77
CA ALA A 20 -9.53 -8.90 -3.49
C ALA A 20 -9.96 -7.67 -2.66
N THR A 21 -10.09 -7.85 -1.34
CA THR A 21 -10.45 -6.76 -0.42
C THR A 21 -9.33 -5.73 -0.34
N ASP A 22 -8.08 -6.17 -0.15
CA ASP A 22 -6.91 -5.29 -0.09
C ASP A 22 -6.73 -4.46 -1.37
N ILE A 23 -6.80 -5.12 -2.54
CA ILE A 23 -6.71 -4.42 -3.82
C ILE A 23 -7.85 -3.41 -3.97
N SER A 24 -9.08 -3.78 -3.61
CA SER A 24 -10.24 -2.88 -3.75
C SER A 24 -10.11 -1.61 -2.89
N PHE A 25 -9.69 -1.75 -1.62
CA PHE A 25 -9.45 -0.61 -0.75
C PHE A 25 -8.27 0.24 -1.23
N ASN A 26 -7.19 -0.36 -1.72
CA ASN A 26 -6.07 0.39 -2.28
C ASN A 26 -6.49 1.14 -3.55
N VAL A 27 -7.26 0.53 -4.45
CA VAL A 27 -7.80 1.20 -5.65
C VAL A 27 -8.68 2.39 -5.27
N ALA A 28 -9.58 2.21 -4.29
CA ALA A 28 -10.40 3.30 -3.76
C ALA A 28 -9.54 4.41 -3.13
N ALA A 29 -8.50 4.05 -2.39
CA ALA A 29 -7.54 4.99 -1.83
C ALA A 29 -6.82 5.80 -2.92
N GLY A 30 -6.42 5.15 -4.02
CA GLY A 30 -5.82 5.78 -5.18
C GLY A 30 -6.75 6.80 -5.85
N ALA A 31 -8.01 6.45 -6.05
CA ALA A 31 -9.01 7.37 -6.58
C ALA A 31 -9.26 8.58 -5.65
N ALA A 32 -9.41 8.33 -4.35
CA ALA A 32 -9.64 9.35 -3.35
C ALA A 32 -8.45 10.32 -3.22
N ALA A 33 -7.22 9.79 -3.24
CA ALA A 33 -6.00 10.58 -3.19
C ALA A 33 -5.89 11.55 -4.37
N VAL A 34 -6.23 11.08 -5.58
CA VAL A 34 -6.26 11.94 -6.77
C VAL A 34 -7.35 13.01 -6.66
N ALA A 35 -8.55 12.64 -6.22
CA ALA A 35 -9.65 13.60 -6.07
C ALA A 35 -9.31 14.71 -5.07
N VAL A 36 -8.73 14.35 -3.92
CA VAL A 36 -8.31 15.34 -2.91
C VAL A 36 -7.11 16.14 -3.37
N GLY A 37 -6.13 15.51 -4.01
CA GLY A 37 -5.00 16.21 -4.59
C GLY A 37 -5.44 17.27 -5.61
N ALA A 38 -6.35 16.91 -6.53
CA ALA A 38 -6.89 17.84 -7.51
C ALA A 38 -7.66 19.00 -6.84
N TYR A 39 -8.51 18.69 -5.85
CA TYR A 39 -9.26 19.69 -5.10
C TYR A 39 -8.34 20.69 -4.38
N VAL A 40 -7.35 20.20 -3.62
CA VAL A 40 -6.41 21.07 -2.88
C VAL A 40 -5.50 21.84 -3.83
N ASN A 41 -5.16 21.28 -5.00
CA ASN A 41 -4.37 21.97 -6.02
C ASN A 41 -5.20 22.97 -6.85
N GLY A 42 -6.51 23.09 -6.62
CA GLY A 42 -7.41 23.93 -7.44
C GLY A 42 -7.48 23.49 -8.91
N SER A 43 -7.17 22.22 -9.20
CA SER A 43 -7.09 21.68 -10.55
C SER A 43 -8.32 20.83 -10.88
N PRO A 44 -8.76 20.79 -12.15
CA PRO A 44 -9.89 19.98 -12.55
C PRO A 44 -9.58 18.49 -12.37
N LEU A 45 -10.55 17.75 -11.85
CA LEU A 45 -10.45 16.29 -11.74
C LEU A 45 -10.68 15.65 -13.12
N THR A 46 -9.64 15.03 -13.67
CA THR A 46 -9.73 14.36 -14.98
C THR A 46 -9.91 12.85 -14.84
N GLN A 47 -10.57 12.22 -15.82
CA GLN A 47 -10.69 10.76 -15.87
C GLN A 47 -9.31 10.09 -16.00
N LEU A 48 -8.36 10.71 -16.70
CA LEU A 48 -7.00 10.21 -16.82
C LEU A 48 -6.31 10.16 -15.45
N ALA A 49 -6.39 11.24 -14.68
CA ALA A 49 -5.80 11.29 -13.34
C ALA A 49 -6.41 10.22 -12.42
N LEU A 50 -7.75 10.09 -12.42
CA LEU A 50 -8.42 9.04 -11.63
C LEU A 50 -7.96 7.64 -12.03
N ARG A 51 -7.89 7.35 -13.33
CA ARG A 51 -7.43 6.05 -13.84
C ARG A 51 -5.97 5.79 -13.49
N ALA A 52 -5.10 6.79 -13.58
CA ALA A 52 -3.70 6.67 -13.20
C ALA A 52 -3.56 6.35 -11.70
N GLY A 53 -4.27 7.07 -10.83
CA GLY A 53 -4.25 6.81 -9.38
C GLY A 53 -4.80 5.44 -8.99
N MET A 54 -5.92 5.03 -9.60
CA MET A 54 -6.48 3.68 -9.39
C MET A 54 -5.51 2.58 -9.84
N LYS A 55 -4.92 2.72 -11.03
CA LYS A 55 -3.97 1.72 -11.57
C LYS A 55 -2.69 1.66 -10.74
N ALA A 56 -2.14 2.80 -10.33
CA ALA A 56 -0.98 2.88 -9.44
C ALA A 56 -1.21 2.10 -8.15
N ALA A 57 -2.36 2.31 -7.51
CA ALA A 57 -2.69 1.63 -6.27
C ALA A 57 -2.98 0.13 -6.46
N ALA A 58 -3.59 -0.26 -7.58
CA ALA A 58 -3.75 -1.65 -7.97
C ALA A 58 -2.40 -2.35 -8.19
N THR A 59 -1.45 -1.70 -8.87
CA THR A 59 -0.10 -2.24 -9.09
C THR A 59 0.61 -2.48 -7.76
N LYS A 60 0.55 -1.52 -6.84
CA LYS A 60 1.18 -1.65 -5.52
C LYS A 60 0.61 -2.84 -4.74
N SER A 61 -0.71 -2.89 -4.56
CA SER A 61 -1.38 -3.96 -3.81
C SER A 61 -1.28 -5.33 -4.49
N GLY A 62 -1.42 -5.37 -5.82
CA GLY A 62 -1.24 -6.58 -6.63
C GLY A 62 0.17 -7.16 -6.54
N SER A 63 1.20 -6.31 -6.48
CA SER A 63 2.59 -6.76 -6.30
C SER A 63 2.77 -7.46 -4.95
N TYR A 64 2.23 -6.89 -3.86
CA TYR A 64 2.24 -7.54 -2.54
C TYR A 64 1.49 -8.88 -2.55
N ALA A 65 0.28 -8.92 -3.13
CA ALA A 65 -0.51 -10.15 -3.24
C ALA A 65 0.25 -11.24 -4.01
N PHE A 66 0.97 -10.86 -5.07
CA PHE A 66 1.76 -11.78 -5.88
C PHE A 66 2.94 -12.39 -5.12
N ILE A 67 3.65 -11.63 -4.28
CA ILE A 67 4.68 -12.19 -3.39
C ILE A 67 4.09 -13.25 -2.47
N VAL A 68 2.93 -12.95 -1.85
CA VAL A 68 2.30 -13.86 -0.90
C VAL A 68 1.86 -15.14 -1.61
N LEU A 69 1.33 -15.03 -2.84
CA LEU A 69 1.05 -16.19 -3.68
C LEU A 69 2.31 -17.02 -3.96
N ILE A 70 3.43 -16.36 -4.27
CA ILE A 70 4.70 -17.04 -4.57
C ILE A 70 5.28 -17.75 -3.35
N ARG A 71 5.11 -17.21 -2.14
CA ARG A 71 5.43 -17.94 -0.91
C ARG A 71 4.68 -19.26 -0.81
N PHE A 72 3.44 -19.33 -1.29
CA PHE A 72 2.69 -20.61 -1.35
C PHE A 72 3.20 -21.55 -2.46
N ALA A 73 3.75 -21.01 -3.55
CA ALA A 73 4.21 -21.78 -4.71
C ALA A 73 5.63 -22.38 -4.55
N ASN A 74 6.35 -22.06 -3.48
CA ASN A 74 7.66 -22.62 -3.14
C ASN A 74 8.69 -22.48 -4.29
N LEU A 75 8.72 -21.32 -4.95
CA LEU A 75 9.64 -21.02 -6.05
C LEU A 75 11.11 -20.96 -5.60
N ASN A 76 12.03 -21.08 -6.56
CA ASN A 76 13.47 -20.96 -6.35
C ASN A 76 13.83 -19.61 -5.66
N ILE A 77 14.76 -19.67 -4.70
CA ILE A 77 15.28 -18.55 -3.90
C ILE A 77 15.67 -17.35 -4.76
N ALA A 78 16.26 -17.56 -5.94
CA ALA A 78 16.66 -16.47 -6.83
C ALA A 78 15.46 -15.65 -7.34
N ALA A 79 14.38 -16.33 -7.77
CA ALA A 79 13.14 -15.65 -8.19
C ALA A 79 12.48 -14.93 -7.01
N TYR A 80 12.49 -15.57 -5.84
CA TYR A 80 11.96 -14.98 -4.60
C TYR A 80 12.70 -13.71 -4.17
N MET A 81 14.04 -13.70 -4.26
CA MET A 81 14.88 -12.52 -3.97
C MET A 81 14.56 -11.34 -4.89
N LEU A 82 14.41 -11.60 -6.20
CA LEU A 82 14.12 -10.57 -7.19
C LEU A 82 12.73 -9.96 -6.97
N LEU A 83 11.76 -10.78 -6.58
CA LEU A 83 10.41 -10.35 -6.21
C LEU A 83 10.36 -9.53 -4.93
N ILE A 84 11.17 -9.87 -3.92
CA ILE A 84 11.31 -9.04 -2.71
C ILE A 84 11.85 -7.65 -3.07
N ILE A 85 12.83 -7.57 -3.97
CA ILE A 85 13.44 -6.29 -4.36
C ILE A 85 12.42 -5.41 -5.08
N VAL A 86 11.73 -5.96 -6.10
CA VAL A 86 10.69 -5.24 -6.86
C VAL A 86 9.55 -4.78 -5.94
N SER A 87 9.21 -5.60 -4.96
CA SER A 87 8.10 -5.31 -4.06
C SER A 87 8.50 -4.61 -2.76
N SER A 88 9.77 -4.21 -2.65
CA SER A 88 10.20 -3.34 -1.57
C SER A 88 9.54 -1.97 -1.70
N MET A 89 9.47 -1.20 -0.62
CA MET A 89 8.96 0.18 -0.69
C MET A 89 9.69 1.02 -1.76
N PHE A 90 11.00 0.82 -1.92
CA PHE A 90 11.81 1.46 -2.97
C PHE A 90 11.41 0.99 -4.37
N GLY A 91 11.32 -0.33 -4.57
CA GLY A 91 10.95 -0.91 -5.86
C GLY A 91 9.55 -0.50 -6.30
N LEU A 92 8.57 -0.52 -5.38
CA LEU A 92 7.20 -0.12 -5.65
C LEU A 92 7.06 1.36 -5.91
N ALA A 93 7.77 2.22 -5.17
CA ALA A 93 7.76 3.66 -5.43
C ALA A 93 8.27 3.96 -6.84
N VAL A 94 9.41 3.39 -7.23
CA VAL A 94 9.98 3.58 -8.57
C VAL A 94 9.06 2.99 -9.65
N LEU A 95 8.53 1.78 -9.46
CA LEU A 95 7.64 1.11 -10.41
C LEU A 95 6.36 1.91 -10.65
N VAL A 96 5.68 2.32 -9.56
CA VAL A 96 4.42 3.06 -9.65
C VAL A 96 4.66 4.45 -10.24
N THR A 97 5.75 5.13 -9.84
CA THR A 97 6.08 6.43 -10.43
C THR A 97 6.41 6.31 -11.90
N ALA A 98 7.18 5.30 -12.33
CA ALA A 98 7.45 5.05 -13.74
C ALA A 98 6.15 4.81 -14.53
N GLN A 99 5.28 3.94 -14.01
CA GLN A 99 3.98 3.65 -14.61
C GLN A 99 3.11 4.90 -14.76
N VAL A 100 3.00 5.73 -13.72
CA VAL A 100 2.16 6.95 -13.78
C VAL A 100 2.79 8.00 -14.68
N SER A 101 4.12 8.14 -14.66
CA SER A 101 4.84 9.08 -15.53
C SER A 101 4.64 8.74 -17.00
N ASP A 102 4.79 7.46 -17.37
CA ASP A 102 4.51 6.98 -18.72
C ASP A 102 3.05 7.25 -19.14
N MET A 103 2.09 6.98 -18.25
CA MET A 103 0.66 7.21 -18.56
C MET A 103 0.27 8.68 -18.71
N VAL A 104 0.93 9.59 -17.99
CA VAL A 104 0.53 11.01 -17.91
C VAL A 104 1.41 11.89 -18.81
N LEU A 105 2.70 11.59 -18.90
CA LEU A 105 3.69 12.39 -19.62
C LEU A 105 4.16 11.71 -20.92
N GLY A 106 3.92 10.41 -21.09
CA GLY A 106 4.44 9.64 -22.22
C GLY A 106 5.93 9.29 -22.10
N GLU A 107 6.56 9.67 -20.99
CA GLU A 107 7.98 9.41 -20.70
C GLU A 107 8.21 9.20 -19.20
N VAL A 108 9.30 8.50 -18.88
CA VAL A 108 9.73 8.27 -17.49
C VAL A 108 10.88 9.21 -17.16
N ALA A 109 10.54 10.40 -16.68
CA ALA A 109 11.53 11.40 -16.30
C ALA A 109 12.34 10.92 -15.08
N THR A 110 13.67 10.79 -15.23
CA THR A 110 14.60 10.43 -14.14
C THR A 110 14.39 11.24 -12.85
N PRO A 111 14.12 12.56 -12.90
CA PRO A 111 13.83 13.33 -11.70
C PRO A 111 12.62 12.83 -10.90
N LEU A 112 11.58 12.29 -11.55
CA LEU A 112 10.42 11.71 -10.86
C LEU A 112 10.80 10.43 -10.13
N LEU A 113 11.67 9.62 -10.73
CA LEU A 113 12.17 8.39 -10.09
C LEU A 113 13.03 8.69 -8.87
N VAL A 114 13.88 9.72 -8.94
CA VAL A 114 14.66 10.19 -7.78
C VAL A 114 13.74 10.71 -6.68
N ALA A 115 12.75 11.53 -7.03
CA ALA A 115 11.75 12.01 -6.09
C ALA A 115 11.00 10.85 -5.42
N ALA A 116 10.61 9.82 -6.18
CA ALA A 116 9.98 8.60 -5.67
C ALA A 116 10.86 7.89 -4.65
N LEU A 117 12.15 7.74 -4.95
CA LEU A 117 13.11 7.09 -4.07
C LEU A 117 13.23 7.83 -2.72
N VAL A 118 13.40 9.16 -2.76
CA VAL A 118 13.55 9.97 -1.53
C VAL A 118 12.26 10.00 -0.73
N ALA A 119 11.10 10.03 -1.41
CA ALA A 119 9.79 9.98 -0.77
C ALA A 119 9.51 8.67 0.00
N THR A 120 10.31 7.62 -0.19
CA THR A 120 10.21 6.41 0.65
C THR A 120 10.83 6.55 2.04
N LEU A 121 11.68 7.55 2.27
CA LEU A 121 12.34 7.73 3.57
C LEU A 121 11.32 7.99 4.70
N PRO A 122 10.33 8.87 4.55
CA PRO A 122 9.28 9.04 5.55
C PRO A 122 8.40 7.78 5.74
N LEU A 123 8.30 6.92 4.73
CA LEU A 123 7.52 5.67 4.80
C LEU A 123 8.18 4.58 5.66
N ARG A 124 9.45 4.72 6.03
CA ARG A 124 10.15 3.73 6.89
C ARG A 124 9.47 3.53 8.24
N GLY A 125 8.80 4.55 8.79
CA GLY A 125 8.04 4.44 10.05
C GLY A 125 6.78 3.58 9.96
N VAL A 126 6.29 3.25 8.75
CA VAL A 126 5.12 2.39 8.53
C VAL A 126 5.48 0.91 8.62
N VAL A 127 6.70 0.54 8.23
CA VAL A 127 7.18 -0.86 8.21
C VAL A 127 7.26 -1.44 9.63
N GLU A 128 7.58 -0.62 10.63
CA GLU A 128 7.60 -1.03 12.04
C GLU A 128 6.20 -1.41 12.57
N VAL A 129 5.13 -0.81 12.03
CA VAL A 129 3.74 -1.10 12.42
C VAL A 129 3.29 -2.47 11.88
N GLU A 130 3.83 -2.92 10.75
CA GLU A 130 3.51 -4.22 10.16
C GLU A 130 4.30 -5.39 10.76
N THR A 131 5.41 -5.15 11.49
CA THR A 131 6.33 -6.23 11.92
C THR A 131 6.53 -6.44 13.42
N TYR A 132 6.04 -5.58 14.31
CA TYR A 132 6.31 -5.73 15.75
C TYR A 132 5.11 -6.21 16.58
N ASN A 133 5.39 -7.20 17.45
CA ASN A 133 4.61 -7.77 18.55
C ASN A 133 3.80 -6.73 19.36
N PHE A 134 2.72 -6.21 18.79
CA PHE A 134 1.84 -5.30 19.48
C PHE A 134 0.81 -6.11 20.26
N ARG A 135 0.92 -6.10 21.59
CA ARG A 135 -0.19 -6.48 22.48
C ARG A 135 -1.44 -5.74 21.98
N PRO A 136 -2.57 -6.42 21.72
CA PRO A 136 -3.71 -5.81 21.06
C PRO A 136 -4.38 -4.85 22.04
N ARG A 137 -4.03 -3.57 21.99
CA ARG A 137 -4.77 -2.50 22.65
C ARG A 137 -5.34 -1.58 21.58
N LEU A 138 -6.59 -1.16 21.77
CA LEU A 138 -7.25 -0.23 20.84
C LEU A 138 -6.39 1.03 20.57
N CYS A 139 -5.71 1.53 21.62
CA CYS A 139 -4.81 2.66 21.52
C CYS A 139 -3.61 2.44 20.59
N SER A 140 -3.11 1.21 20.45
CA SER A 140 -1.97 0.94 19.56
C SER A 140 -2.36 0.86 18.10
N LEU A 141 -3.56 0.35 17.80
CA LEU A 141 -4.12 0.37 16.46
C LEU A 141 -4.35 1.80 15.99
N PHE A 142 -4.90 2.65 16.86
CA PHE A 142 -5.09 4.06 16.56
C PHE A 142 -3.75 4.77 16.32
N GLN A 143 -2.73 4.52 17.16
CA GLN A 143 -1.39 5.07 16.95
C GLN A 143 -0.76 4.59 15.64
N GLY A 144 -0.88 3.30 15.29
CA GLY A 144 -0.38 2.75 14.04
C GLY A 144 -1.06 3.37 12.81
N TYR A 145 -2.39 3.52 12.88
CA TYR A 145 -3.19 4.15 11.82
C TYR A 145 -2.82 5.63 11.62
N LEU A 146 -2.65 6.38 12.71
CA LEU A 146 -2.22 7.78 12.64
C LEU A 146 -0.80 7.92 12.08
N LYS A 147 0.13 7.06 12.51
CA LYS A 147 1.49 7.00 11.95
C LYS A 147 1.47 6.73 10.44
N MET A 148 0.57 5.87 9.97
CA MET A 148 0.41 5.59 8.55
C MET A 148 0.02 6.87 7.79
N ILE A 149 -1.04 7.56 8.22
CA ILE A 149 -1.51 8.81 7.59
C ILE A 149 -0.38 9.84 7.51
N VAL A 150 0.31 10.08 8.62
CA VAL A 150 1.41 11.07 8.69
C VAL A 150 2.58 10.68 7.78
N SER A 151 2.92 9.39 7.72
CA SER A 151 4.01 8.90 6.88
C SER A 151 3.69 9.04 5.39
N TYR A 152 2.46 8.74 4.96
CA TYR A 152 2.06 8.96 3.58
C TYR A 152 1.94 10.45 3.23
N ALA A 153 1.46 11.29 4.15
CA ALA A 153 1.40 12.73 3.94
C ALA A 153 2.79 13.35 3.75
N SER A 154 3.74 13.01 4.63
CA SER A 154 5.13 13.46 4.54
C SER A 154 5.83 12.92 3.30
N SER A 155 5.55 11.67 2.92
CA SER A 155 6.03 11.08 1.66
C SER A 155 5.56 11.88 0.44
N GLY A 156 4.27 12.22 0.36
CA GLY A 156 3.71 13.05 -0.71
C GLY A 156 4.35 14.44 -0.77
N PHE A 157 4.53 15.09 0.39
CA PHE A 157 5.21 16.37 0.48
C PHE A 157 6.65 16.31 -0.04
N VAL A 158 7.43 15.32 0.43
CA VAL A 158 8.83 15.12 0.04
C VAL A 158 8.94 14.83 -1.46
N PHE A 159 8.02 14.04 -2.03
CA PHE A 159 7.99 13.78 -3.46
C PHE A 159 7.87 15.08 -4.27
N ALA A 160 6.89 15.93 -3.93
CA ALA A 160 6.67 17.19 -4.63
C ALA A 160 7.83 18.18 -4.42
N LEU A 161 8.41 18.22 -3.22
CA LEU A 161 9.56 19.07 -2.91
C LEU A 161 10.79 18.67 -3.74
N VAL A 162 11.13 17.38 -3.78
CA VAL A 162 12.31 16.91 -4.53
C VAL A 162 12.11 17.10 -6.02
N ALA A 163 10.91 16.82 -6.55
CA ALA A 163 10.60 17.10 -7.95
C ALA A 163 10.78 18.59 -8.29
N HIS A 164 10.33 19.50 -7.41
CA HIS A 164 10.53 20.94 -7.55
C HIS A 164 12.02 21.32 -7.55
N CYS A 165 12.81 20.78 -6.62
CA CYS A 165 14.27 20.99 -6.58
C CYS A 165 15.00 20.50 -7.83
N MET A 166 14.42 19.53 -8.55
CA MET A 166 14.94 19.03 -9.82
C MET A 166 14.34 19.72 -11.06
N GLY A 167 13.61 20.83 -10.86
CA GLY A 167 13.08 21.66 -11.95
C GLY A 167 11.71 21.22 -12.49
N MET A 168 11.02 20.29 -11.84
CA MET A 168 9.68 19.86 -12.25
C MET A 168 8.60 20.32 -11.27
N ASN A 169 7.76 21.23 -11.73
CA ASN A 169 6.59 21.69 -10.98
C ASN A 169 5.37 20.83 -11.27
N ILE A 170 5.18 19.78 -10.46
CA ILE A 170 4.05 18.85 -10.63
C ILE A 170 2.77 19.42 -10.01
N CYS A 171 2.83 19.79 -8.72
CA CYS A 171 1.69 20.30 -7.95
C CYS A 171 2.16 21.08 -6.72
N ALA A 172 1.23 21.77 -6.05
CA ALA A 172 1.49 22.40 -4.77
C ALA A 172 1.85 21.36 -3.70
N PHE A 173 2.83 21.66 -2.85
CA PHE A 173 3.30 20.72 -1.82
C PHE A 173 2.19 20.24 -0.88
N MET A 174 1.24 21.13 -0.55
CA MET A 174 0.08 20.80 0.28
C MET A 174 -0.90 19.85 -0.41
N ALA A 175 -1.05 19.95 -1.73
CA ALA A 175 -1.88 19.03 -2.49
C ALA A 175 -1.29 17.62 -2.48
N ALA A 176 0.04 17.50 -2.64
CA ALA A 176 0.74 16.23 -2.55
C ALA A 176 0.66 15.62 -1.13
N ALA A 177 0.81 16.45 -0.09
CA ALA A 177 0.67 16.01 1.29
C ALA A 177 -0.76 15.52 1.61
N ALA A 178 -1.79 16.25 1.16
CA ALA A 178 -3.18 15.88 1.36
C ALA A 178 -3.55 14.59 0.62
N ALA A 179 -3.09 14.43 -0.63
CA ALA A 179 -3.26 13.20 -1.39
C ALA A 179 -2.63 11.99 -0.68
N GLY A 180 -1.40 12.16 -0.17
CA GLY A 180 -0.73 11.15 0.65
C GLY A 180 -1.52 10.80 1.93
N ALA A 181 -1.97 11.80 2.69
CA ALA A 181 -2.75 11.59 3.92
C ALA A 181 -4.02 10.76 3.67
N ILE A 182 -4.77 11.09 2.62
CA ILE A 182 -6.00 10.38 2.25
C ILE A 182 -5.71 8.97 1.77
N TYR A 183 -4.66 8.79 0.97
CA TYR A 183 -4.24 7.45 0.58
C TYR A 183 -3.92 6.59 1.81
N GLY A 184 -3.13 7.12 2.75
CA GLY A 184 -2.79 6.44 4.00
C GLY A 184 -4.00 6.11 4.87
N ALA A 185 -4.97 7.03 4.96
CA ALA A 185 -6.20 6.81 5.70
C ALA A 185 -7.03 5.67 5.07
N VAL A 186 -7.35 5.77 3.78
CA VAL A 186 -8.24 4.80 3.12
C VAL A 186 -7.58 3.42 3.01
N SER A 187 -6.30 3.34 2.66
CA SER A 187 -5.58 2.06 2.59
C SER A 187 -5.39 1.42 3.97
N GLY A 188 -5.19 2.23 5.02
CA GLY A 188 -5.06 1.76 6.40
C GLY A 188 -6.31 1.04 6.94
N ILE A 189 -7.49 1.28 6.37
CA ILE A 189 -8.72 0.53 6.71
C ILE A 189 -8.52 -0.94 6.38
N SER A 190 -7.97 -1.25 5.20
CA SER A 190 -7.71 -2.64 4.79
C SER A 190 -6.65 -3.28 5.67
N THR A 191 -5.57 -2.57 5.99
CA THR A 191 -4.55 -3.07 6.93
C THR A 191 -5.15 -3.39 8.29
N THR A 192 -6.06 -2.55 8.79
CA THR A 192 -6.75 -2.77 10.08
C THR A 192 -7.67 -3.99 10.03
N ILE A 193 -8.42 -4.16 8.94
CA ILE A 193 -9.27 -5.33 8.71
C ILE A 193 -8.40 -6.60 8.67
N ASN A 194 -7.33 -6.60 7.86
CA ASN A 194 -6.41 -7.73 7.73
C ASN A 194 -5.76 -8.08 9.08
N PHE A 195 -5.40 -7.08 9.89
CA PHE A 195 -4.89 -7.28 11.24
C PHE A 195 -5.93 -7.96 12.14
N LEU A 196 -7.17 -7.46 12.18
CA LEU A 196 -8.27 -8.06 12.97
C LEU A 196 -8.55 -9.51 12.55
N TYR A 197 -8.53 -9.80 11.25
CA TYR A 197 -8.69 -11.16 10.74
C TYR A 197 -7.51 -12.07 11.11
N SER A 198 -6.27 -11.57 11.06
CA SER A 198 -5.08 -12.33 11.44
C SER A 198 -5.06 -12.69 12.94
N VAL A 199 -5.46 -11.77 13.81
CA VAL A 199 -5.59 -12.00 15.26
C VAL A 199 -6.68 -13.03 15.58
N ARG A 200 -7.80 -13.02 14.86
CA ARG A 200 -8.88 -14.01 15.04
C ARG A 200 -8.54 -15.40 14.50
N LEU A 201 -7.65 -15.52 13.52
CA LEU A 201 -7.24 -16.80 12.91
C LEU A 201 -6.03 -17.45 13.59
N LEU A 202 -5.21 -16.67 14.32
CA LEU A 202 -4.05 -17.15 15.07
C LEU A 202 -4.34 -17.43 16.56
N ARG A 203 -5.55 -17.14 17.04
CA ARG A 203 -5.96 -17.63 18.37
C ARG A 203 -6.12 -19.15 18.28
N PRO A 204 -5.35 -19.95 19.03
CA PRO A 204 -5.50 -21.39 19.04
C PRO A 204 -6.93 -21.75 19.46
N PRO A 205 -7.52 -22.83 18.89
CA PRO A 205 -8.88 -23.26 19.21
C PRO A 205 -9.10 -23.73 20.66
N ASP A 206 -8.06 -23.73 21.50
CA ASP A 206 -8.09 -24.32 22.85
C ASP A 206 -8.45 -23.30 23.97
N GLU A 207 -8.75 -22.04 23.67
CA GLU A 207 -9.17 -21.04 24.68
C GLU A 207 -10.70 -20.85 24.80
N ASN A 208 -11.49 -21.86 24.44
CA ASN A 208 -12.96 -21.84 24.61
C ASN A 208 -13.51 -22.89 25.60
N GLU A 209 -12.66 -23.59 26.34
CA GLU A 209 -13.04 -24.33 27.54
C GLU A 209 -12.29 -23.69 28.71
N ASP A 210 -12.93 -22.72 29.36
CA ASP A 210 -12.73 -22.32 30.77
C ASP A 210 -13.32 -20.92 30.98
N ILE A 211 -14.64 -20.83 30.83
CA ILE A 211 -15.42 -19.84 31.56
C ILE A 211 -16.49 -20.64 32.30
N VAL A 212 -16.16 -21.01 33.54
CA VAL A 212 -17.11 -21.38 34.59
C VAL A 212 -17.90 -20.13 34.98
#